data_AF-A0AAW1VC89-F1
#
_entry.id   AF-A0AAW1VC89-F1
#
_cell.length_a   1.000
_cell.length_b   1.000
_cell.length_c   1.000
_cell.angle_alpha   90.00
_cell.angle_beta   90.00
_cell.angle_gamma   90.00
#
_symmetry.space_group_name_H-M   'P 1'
#
loop_
_entity.id
_entity.type
_entity.pdbx_description
1 polymer ?
#
loop_
_entity_poly.entity_id
_entity_poly.type
_entity_poly.pdbx_seq_one_letter_code
_entity_poly.pdbx_strand_id
1 'polypeptide(L)'
;MSTPKMSVIELNHDHKELLGYEIPYKDLGYQNLLENIPDVLKVNGNLLTAGVSLIASEKIAHVNNLVVKQKTGKRQGVDSKRRGKSYHQV
;
A
#
# COMPACT_ATOMS: atom_id res chain seq x y z
N MET A 1 -18.56 5.33 3.57
CA MET A 1 -17.26 6.01 3.39
C MET A 1 -16.25 4.96 2.97
N SER A 2 -15.57 5.12 1.83
CA SER A 2 -14.56 4.15 1.38
C SER A 2 -13.24 4.44 2.08
N THR A 3 -12.70 3.46 2.80
CA THR A 3 -11.38 3.53 3.41
C THR A 3 -10.29 3.45 2.35
N PRO A 4 -9.14 4.12 2.52
CA PRO A 4 -7.97 3.91 1.67
C PRO A 4 -7.61 2.42 1.64
N LYS A 5 -7.24 1.93 0.46
CA LYS A 5 -6.87 0.52 0.24
C LYS A 5 -5.48 0.48 -0.37
N MET A 6 -4.67 -0.46 0.11
CA MET A 6 -3.34 -0.75 -0.43
C MET A 6 -3.10 -2.26 -0.41
N SER A 7 -2.16 -2.73 -1.21
CA SER A 7 -1.74 -4.13 -1.19
C SER A 7 -0.80 -4.43 -0.02
N VAL A 8 -0.67 -5.70 0.35
CA VAL A 8 0.33 -6.16 1.34
C VAL A 8 1.76 -5.82 0.90
N ILE A 9 2.03 -5.87 -0.41
CA ILE A 9 3.34 -5.51 -0.96
C ILE A 9 3.65 -4.03 -0.74
N GLU A 10 2.70 -3.14 -1.04
CA GLU A 10 2.85 -1.70 -0.77
C GLU A 10 3.02 -1.44 0.72
N LEU A 11 2.28 -2.17 1.58
CA LEU A 11 2.39 -1.99 3.03
C LEU A 11 3.79 -2.38 3.55
N ASN A 12 4.35 -3.48 3.04
CA ASN A 12 5.71 -3.89 3.38
C ASN A 12 6.76 -2.89 2.91
N HIS A 13 6.57 -2.33 1.71
CA HIS A 13 7.44 -1.30 1.17
C HIS A 13 7.40 -0.06 2.07
N ASP A 14 6.21 0.46 2.36
CA ASP A 14 6.03 1.68 3.17
C ASP A 14 6.55 1.49 4.60
N HIS A 15 6.32 0.32 5.20
CA HIS A 15 6.89 -0.01 6.51
C HIS A 15 8.41 0.00 6.50
N LYS A 16 9.03 -0.60 5.48
CA LYS A 16 10.50 -0.62 5.34
C LYS A 16 11.06 0.76 5.08
N GLU A 17 10.39 1.57 4.29
CA GLU A 17 10.78 2.96 4.03
C GLU A 17 10.71 3.81 5.31
N LEU A 18 9.67 3.61 6.13
CA LEU A 18 9.43 4.42 7.32
C LEU A 18 10.26 3.99 8.53
N LEU A 19 10.48 2.69 8.71
CA LEU A 19 11.14 2.12 9.90
C LEU A 19 12.53 1.54 9.63
N GLY A 20 12.91 1.39 8.36
CA GLY A 20 14.22 0.88 7.95
C GLY A 20 14.34 -0.65 7.88
N TYR A 21 13.28 -1.40 8.20
CA TYR A 21 13.26 -2.86 8.15
C TYR A 21 11.91 -3.43 7.68
N GLU A 22 11.93 -4.65 7.16
CA GLU A 22 10.72 -5.35 6.69
C GLU A 22 9.82 -5.74 7.85
N ILE A 23 8.50 -5.83 7.62
CA ILE A 23 7.60 -6.34 8.65
C ILE A 23 8.05 -7.76 9.02
N PRO A 24 8.35 -8.04 10.31
CA PRO A 24 9.00 -9.28 10.72
C PRO A 24 8.00 -10.43 10.90
N TYR A 25 7.25 -10.76 9.84
CA TYR A 25 6.22 -11.82 9.87
C TYR A 25 6.78 -13.16 10.37
N LYS A 26 7.94 -13.55 9.84
CA LYS A 26 8.60 -14.83 10.12
C LYS A 26 9.16 -14.90 11.53
N ASP A 27 9.76 -13.81 12.01
CA ASP A 27 10.38 -13.76 13.34
C ASP A 27 9.33 -13.83 14.45
N LEU A 28 8.11 -13.35 14.16
CA LEU A 28 6.95 -13.43 15.03
C LEU A 28 6.16 -14.75 14.88
N GLY A 29 6.59 -15.66 14.00
CA GLY A 29 5.94 -16.96 13.77
C GLY A 29 4.63 -16.89 12.98
N TYR A 30 4.33 -15.76 12.34
CA TYR A 30 3.11 -15.60 11.55
C TYR A 30 3.36 -15.86 10.06
N GLN A 31 2.50 -16.65 9.44
CA GLN A 31 2.45 -16.73 7.97
C GLN A 31 1.79 -15.47 7.38
N ASN A 32 0.70 -14.99 8.01
CA ASN A 32 -0.01 -13.76 7.65
C ASN A 32 -0.36 -12.96 8.93
N LEU A 33 0.53 -12.05 9.38
CA LEU A 33 0.29 -11.24 10.60
C LEU A 33 -0.96 -10.36 10.47
N LEU A 34 -1.24 -9.86 9.26
CA LEU A 34 -2.31 -8.89 9.03
C LEU A 34 -3.71 -9.46 9.29
N GLU A 35 -3.89 -10.78 9.16
CA GLU A 35 -5.14 -11.47 9.51
C GLU A 35 -5.32 -11.61 11.03
N ASN A 36 -4.24 -11.52 11.80
CA ASN A 36 -4.23 -11.67 13.25
C ASN A 36 -4.42 -10.34 14.00
N ILE A 37 -4.58 -9.22 13.28
CA ILE A 37 -4.85 -7.88 13.86
C ILE A 37 -6.17 -7.32 13.31
N PRO A 38 -7.30 -8.00 13.56
CA PRO A 38 -8.60 -7.69 12.95
C PRO A 38 -9.26 -6.43 13.52
N ASP A 39 -8.69 -5.84 14.57
CA ASP A 39 -9.12 -4.57 15.17
C ASP A 39 -8.53 -3.36 14.43
N VAL A 40 -7.41 -3.54 13.73
CA VAL A 40 -6.70 -2.47 13.02
C VAL A 40 -6.92 -2.55 11.51
N LEU A 41 -6.88 -3.75 10.94
CA LEU A 41 -6.89 -3.96 9.49
C LEU A 41 -7.93 -4.98 9.06
N LYS A 42 -8.58 -4.70 7.94
CA LYS A 42 -9.41 -5.64 7.20
C LYS A 42 -8.68 -6.04 5.93
N VAL A 43 -8.32 -7.32 5.84
CA VAL A 43 -7.73 -7.94 4.65
C VAL A 43 -8.87 -8.45 3.76
N ASN A 44 -8.83 -8.12 2.47
CA ASN A 44 -9.81 -8.61 1.49
C ASN A 44 -9.06 -9.34 0.36
N GLY A 45 -9.34 -10.64 0.21
CA GLY A 45 -8.67 -11.52 -0.75
C GLY A 45 -7.59 -12.39 -0.10
N ASN A 46 -7.02 -13.30 -0.88
CA ASN A 46 -5.97 -14.21 -0.44
C ASN A 46 -4.63 -13.81 -1.07
N LEU A 47 -3.52 -14.05 -0.36
CA LEU A 47 -2.12 -13.87 -0.79
C LEU A 47 -1.60 -12.42 -0.78
N LEU A 48 -0.39 -12.23 -1.32
CA LEU A 48 0.39 -10.98 -1.31
C LEU A 48 -0.26 -9.81 -2.06
N THR A 49 -1.24 -10.09 -2.93
CA THR A 49 -2.02 -9.08 -3.66
C THR A 49 -3.31 -8.71 -2.94
N ALA A 50 -3.58 -9.28 -1.77
CA ALA A 50 -4.76 -8.96 -0.98
C ALA A 50 -4.80 -7.46 -0.65
N GLY A 51 -5.99 -6.89 -0.79
CA GLY A 51 -6.24 -5.49 -0.47
C GLY A 51 -6.44 -5.33 1.03
N VAL A 52 -5.59 -4.54 1.65
CA VAL A 52 -5.66 -4.18 3.07
C VAL A 52 -6.35 -2.83 3.19
N SER A 53 -7.30 -2.75 4.10
CA SER A 53 -8.03 -1.53 4.44
C SER A 53 -8.04 -1.29 5.93
N LEU A 54 -7.90 -0.03 6.34
CA LEU A 54 -7.94 0.35 7.75
C LEU A 54 -9.36 0.19 8.32
N ILE A 55 -9.48 -0.32 9.54
CA ILE A 55 -10.74 -0.28 10.29
C ILE A 55 -10.75 0.99 11.11
N ALA A 56 -11.55 1.97 10.68
CA ALA A 56 -11.67 3.25 11.39
C ALA A 56 -12.44 3.07 12.71
N SER A 57 -11.72 2.81 13.80
CA SER A 57 -12.25 2.90 15.16
C SER A 57 -12.55 4.35 15.54
N GLU A 58 -13.34 4.56 16.59
CA GLU A 58 -13.74 5.90 17.06
C GLU A 58 -12.53 6.84 17.25
N LYS A 59 -11.42 6.29 17.76
CA LYS A 59 -10.17 7.04 18.00
C LYS A 59 -9.51 7.56 16.73
N ILE A 60 -9.60 6.83 15.63
CA ILE A 60 -8.91 7.17 14.36
C ILE A 60 -9.87 7.65 13.28
N ALA A 61 -11.17 7.69 13.57
CA ALA A 61 -12.22 8.11 12.65
C ALA A 61 -11.99 9.54 12.11
N HIS A 62 -11.57 10.46 12.98
CA HIS A 62 -11.28 11.83 12.57
C HIS A 62 -10.12 11.89 11.56
N VAL A 63 -9.03 11.14 11.81
CA VAL A 63 -7.85 11.13 10.93
C VAL A 63 -8.21 10.48 9.60
N ASN A 64 -8.92 9.36 9.64
CA ASN A 64 -9.42 8.70 8.43
C ASN A 64 -10.30 9.64 7.60
N ASN A 65 -11.18 10.44 8.24
CA ASN A 65 -12.00 11.43 7.55
C ASN A 65 -11.17 12.54 6.88
N LEU A 66 -10.07 12.96 7.49
CA LEU A 66 -9.16 13.93 6.88
C LEU A 66 -8.47 13.33 5.65
N VAL A 67 -7.92 12.12 5.76
CA VAL A 67 -7.21 11.44 4.67
C VAL A 67 -8.13 11.15 3.49
N VAL A 68 -9.33 10.62 3.72
CA VAL A 68 -10.30 10.31 2.65
C VAL A 68 -10.76 11.56 1.90
N LYS A 69 -10.77 12.73 2.56
CA LYS A 69 -11.14 14.01 1.95
C LYS A 69 -9.97 14.71 1.25
N GLN A 70 -8.74 14.21 1.38
CA GLN A 70 -7.61 14.78 0.66
C GLN A 70 -7.79 14.58 -0.85
N LYS A 71 -7.45 15.61 -1.63
CA LYS A 71 -7.43 15.50 -3.09
C LYS A 71 -6.33 14.51 -3.48
N THR A 72 -6.69 13.47 -4.22
CA THR A 72 -5.70 12.58 -4.82
C THR A 72 -4.92 13.37 -5.87
N GLY A 73 -3.63 13.58 -5.61
CA GLY A 73 -2.74 14.19 -6.59
C GLY A 73 -2.72 13.33 -7.86
N LYS A 74 -2.92 13.92 -9.04
CA LYS A 74 -2.69 13.22 -10.30
C LYS A 74 -1.21 12.84 -10.34
N ARG A 75 -0.87 11.55 -10.22
CA ARG A 75 0.48 11.07 -10.56
C ARG A 75 0.72 11.47 -12.02
N GLN A 76 1.62 12.43 -12.24
CA GLN A 76 2.03 12.78 -13.60
C GLN A 76 2.66 11.52 -14.18
N GLY A 77 1.99 10.93 -15.18
CA GLY A 77 2.54 9.80 -15.90
C GLY A 77 3.90 10.20 -16.44
N VAL A 78 4.91 9.37 -16.19
CA VAL A 78 6.22 9.53 -16.78
C VAL A 78 6.01 9.53 -18.29
N ASP A 79 6.24 10.69 -18.93
CA ASP A 79 6.06 10.86 -20.37
C ASP A 79 7.06 9.93 -21.08
N SER A 80 6.55 8.84 -21.64
CA SER A 80 7.29 7.87 -22.44
C SER A 80 7.60 8.42 -23.84
N LYS A 81 8.14 9.63 -23.99
CA LYS A 81 8.82 10.09 -25.21
C LYS A 81 10.33 10.02 -25.05
N ARG A 82 10.88 8.80 -25.05
CA ARG A 82 12.25 8.59 -25.51
C ARG A 82 12.21 7.78 -26.80
N ARG A 83 12.21 8.57 -27.89
CA ARG A 83 12.29 8.17 -29.30
C ARG A 83 13.51 7.26 -29.51
N GLY A 84 13.29 6.02 -29.91
CA GLY A 84 14.34 5.20 -30.53
C GLY A 84 14.69 5.78 -31.90
N LYS A 85 15.86 6.41 -32.02
CA LYS A 85 16.49 6.66 -33.33
C LYS A 85 17.09 5.32 -33.79
N SER A 86 16.48 4.71 -34.79
CA SER A 86 17.05 3.57 -35.51
C SER A 86 18.24 4.07 -36.34
N TYR A 87 19.44 3.57 -36.03
CA TYR A 87 20.62 3.75 -36.88
C TYR A 87 20.61 2.66 -37.96
N HIS A 88 20.54 3.06 -39.23
CA HIS A 88 20.93 2.20 -40.35
C HIS A 88 22.44 1.95 -40.25
N GLN A 89 22.86 0.67 -40.25
CA GLN A 89 24.22 0.31 -40.58
C GLN A 89 24.33 0.08 -42.10
N VAL A 90 25.53 0.37 -42.58
CA VAL A 90 25.98 0.52 -43.97
C VAL A 90 26.13 -0.82 -44.67
#